data_AF-A0A7S0UM40-F1
#
_entry.id   AF-A0A7S0UM40-F1
#
_cell.length_a   1.000
_cell.length_b   1.000
_cell.length_c   1.000
_cell.angle_alpha   90.00
_cell.angle_beta   90.00
_cell.angle_gamma   90.00
#
_symmetry.space_group_name_H-M   'P 1'
#
loop_
_entity.id
_entity.type
_entity.pdbx_description
1 polymer ?
#
loop_
_entity_poly.entity_id
_entity_poly.type
_entity_poly.pdbx_seq_one_letter_code
_entity_poly.pdbx_strand_id
1 'polypeptide(L)'
;MTSRFAYVAKAAAPAAPVTCQKARNLYLEACRCLPFIHRLHKLEEITSLKEMRLIIKDKFRVNSPVTDSRVTDLLIFKGREELETYLFMYKQRHHAITEYIEPYQIKKLLIERKSSNSAFLDSFYEKAYPLVHSKYA
;
A
#
# COMPACT_ATOMS: atom_id res chain seq x y z
N MET A 1 -20.51 -7.53 27.53
CA MET A 1 -20.08 -8.93 27.72
C MET A 1 -19.42 -9.42 26.44
N THR A 2 -18.13 -9.77 26.46
CA THR A 2 -17.45 -10.34 25.30
C THR A 2 -17.87 -11.80 25.09
N SER A 3 -18.14 -12.20 23.85
CA SER A 3 -18.59 -13.57 23.55
C SER A 3 -17.49 -14.60 23.83
N ARG A 4 -17.89 -15.82 24.20
CA ARG A 4 -16.99 -16.97 24.47
C ARG A 4 -16.05 -17.25 23.29
N PHE A 5 -16.53 -17.07 22.06
CA PHE A 5 -15.71 -17.19 20.85
C PHE A 5 -14.59 -16.15 20.79
N ALA A 6 -14.85 -14.91 21.20
CA ALA A 6 -13.82 -13.88 21.26
C ALA A 6 -12.74 -14.20 22.32
N TYR A 7 -13.12 -14.83 23.44
CA TYR A 7 -12.18 -15.25 24.47
C TYR A 7 -11.25 -16.37 23.98
N VAL A 8 -11.81 -17.40 23.34
CA VAL A 8 -11.05 -18.53 22.79
C VAL A 8 -10.11 -18.07 21.67
N ALA A 9 -10.57 -17.19 20.77
CA ALA A 9 -9.73 -16.65 19.70
C ALA A 9 -8.56 -15.80 20.23
N LYS A 10 -8.77 -15.06 21.33
CA LYS A 10 -7.72 -14.23 21.96
C LYS A 10 -6.68 -15.09 22.70
N ALA A 11 -7.10 -16.22 23.27
CA ALA A 11 -6.20 -17.17 23.93
C ALA A 11 -5.40 -18.03 22.96
N ALA A 12 -5.94 -18.33 21.77
CA ALA A 12 -5.29 -19.17 20.77
C ALA A 12 -4.25 -18.45 19.89
N ALA A 13 -4.30 -17.11 19.83
CA ALA A 13 -3.37 -16.35 19.00
C ALA A 13 -2.01 -16.19 19.70
N PRO A 14 -0.87 -16.57 19.06
CA PRO A 14 0.44 -16.20 19.57
C PRO A 14 0.51 -14.67 19.66
N ALA A 15 1.03 -14.15 20.77
CA ALA A 15 1.16 -12.71 20.96
C ALA A 15 2.10 -12.15 19.87
N ALA A 16 1.51 -11.56 18.83
CA ALA A 16 2.27 -10.87 17.81
C ALA A 16 3.10 -9.75 18.48
N PRO A 17 4.30 -9.43 17.95
CA PRO A 17 5.07 -8.29 18.45
C PRO A 17 4.18 -7.05 18.51
N VAL A 18 4.26 -6.27 19.59
CA VAL A 18 3.41 -5.09 19.83
C VAL A 18 3.38 -4.16 18.61
N THR A 19 4.51 -4.02 17.92
CA THR A 19 4.68 -3.24 16.69
C THR A 19 3.82 -3.76 15.54
N CYS A 20 3.70 -5.07 15.34
CA CYS A 20 2.84 -5.67 14.33
C CYS A 20 1.36 -5.34 14.60
N GLN A 21 0.97 -5.28 15.88
CA GLN A 21 -0.39 -4.90 16.26
C GLN A 21 -0.68 -3.42 15.94
N LYS A 22 0.27 -2.50 16.21
CA LYS A 22 0.12 -1.09 15.85
C LYS A 22 -0.04 -0.89 14.34
N ALA A 23 0.81 -1.56 13.53
CA ALA A 23 0.73 -1.50 12.07
C ALA A 23 -0.62 -2.05 11.55
N ARG A 24 -1.11 -3.15 12.14
CA ARG A 24 -2.43 -3.71 11.82
C ARG A 24 -3.55 -2.74 12.15
N ASN A 25 -3.49 -2.08 13.29
CA ASN A 25 -4.49 -1.08 13.69
C ASN A 25 -4.52 0.09 12.70
N LEU A 26 -3.35 0.61 12.29
CA LEU A 26 -3.24 1.65 11.27
C LEU A 26 -3.84 1.22 9.93
N TYR A 27 -3.54 0.00 9.47
CA TYR A 27 -4.10 -0.53 8.23
C TYR A 27 -5.65 -0.58 8.26
N LEU A 28 -6.21 -1.04 9.38
CA LEU A 28 -7.66 -1.10 9.57
C LEU A 28 -8.29 0.28 9.65
N GLU A 29 -7.64 1.22 10.34
CA GLU A 29 -8.03 2.63 10.42
C GLU A 29 -8.07 3.26 9.01
N ALA A 30 -6.98 3.15 8.25
CA ALA A 30 -6.90 3.66 6.88
C ALA A 30 -8.01 3.09 5.99
N CYS A 31 -8.27 1.77 6.06
CA CYS A 31 -9.32 1.11 5.30
C CYS A 31 -10.74 1.56 5.67
N ARG A 32 -10.97 2.02 6.90
CA ARG A 32 -12.25 2.59 7.37
C ARG A 32 -12.42 4.05 6.97
N CYS A 33 -11.34 4.83 6.96
CA CYS A 33 -11.36 6.23 6.48
C CYS A 33 -11.46 6.33 4.96
N LEU A 34 -11.07 5.27 4.24
CA LEU A 34 -10.98 5.26 2.79
C LEU A 34 -12.25 5.68 2.03
N PRO A 35 -13.45 5.18 2.37
CA PRO A 35 -14.68 5.60 1.71
C PRO A 35 -14.97 7.09 1.86
N PHE A 36 -14.58 7.68 2.99
CA PHE A 36 -14.71 9.11 3.22
C PHE A 36 -13.74 9.90 2.35
N ILE A 37 -12.45 9.54 2.35
CA ILE A 37 -11.41 10.17 1.52
C ILE A 37 -11.75 10.06 0.02
N HIS A 38 -12.27 8.90 -0.41
CA HIS A 38 -12.66 8.63 -1.79
C HIS A 38 -13.72 9.62 -2.29
N ARG A 39 -14.75 9.87 -1.47
CA ARG A 39 -15.80 10.86 -1.74
C ARG A 39 -15.28 12.28 -1.65
N LEU A 40 -14.51 12.59 -0.60
CA LEU A 40 -13.99 13.92 -0.31
C LEU A 40 -13.15 14.47 -1.47
N HIS A 41 -12.29 13.62 -2.06
CA HIS A 41 -11.46 13.96 -3.22
C HIS A 41 -12.11 13.61 -4.57
N LYS A 42 -13.40 13.24 -4.56
CA LYS A 42 -14.21 12.84 -5.74
C LYS A 42 -13.62 11.68 -6.56
N LEU A 43 -12.77 10.84 -5.98
CA LEU A 43 -11.98 9.81 -6.67
C LEU A 43 -12.82 8.65 -7.26
N GLU A 44 -14.14 8.66 -7.03
CA GLU A 44 -15.12 7.70 -7.54
C GLU A 44 -15.12 7.55 -9.06
N GLU A 45 -14.78 8.61 -9.79
CA GLU A 45 -14.75 8.63 -11.26
C GLU A 45 -13.55 7.86 -11.84
N ILE A 46 -12.47 7.73 -11.08
CA ILE A 46 -11.17 7.22 -11.59
C ILE A 46 -10.88 5.82 -11.07
N THR A 47 -11.29 5.51 -9.84
CA THR A 47 -10.83 4.28 -9.16
C THR A 47 -11.91 3.74 -8.25
N SER A 48 -12.02 2.41 -8.17
CA SER A 48 -12.93 1.75 -7.24
C SER A 48 -12.38 1.74 -5.81
N LEU A 49 -13.27 1.78 -4.80
CA LEU A 49 -12.87 1.56 -3.39
C LEU A 49 -12.08 0.27 -3.18
N LYS A 50 -12.40 -0.78 -3.96
CA LYS A 50 -11.67 -2.05 -3.91
C LYS A 50 -10.21 -1.87 -4.32
N GLU A 51 -9.98 -1.17 -5.43
CA GLU A 51 -8.64 -0.86 -5.94
C GLU A 51 -7.88 0.02 -4.96
N MET A 52 -8.53 1.03 -4.36
CA MET A 52 -7.90 1.91 -3.38
C MET A 52 -7.43 1.14 -2.12
N ARG A 53 -8.21 0.16 -1.65
CA ARG A 53 -7.77 -0.75 -0.57
C ARG A 53 -6.62 -1.65 -0.98
N LEU A 54 -6.56 -2.09 -2.25
CA LEU A 54 -5.43 -2.86 -2.78
C LEU A 54 -4.15 -2.02 -2.84
N ILE A 55 -4.25 -0.75 -3.24
CA ILE A 55 -3.11 0.19 -3.24
C ILE A 55 -2.53 0.31 -1.84
N ILE A 56 -3.38 0.52 -0.82
CA ILE A 56 -2.91 0.58 0.57
C ILE A 56 -2.27 -0.74 0.99
N LYS A 57 -2.90 -1.87 0.69
CA LYS A 57 -2.33 -3.19 0.99
C LYS A 57 -0.94 -3.36 0.37
N ASP A 58 -0.74 -2.91 -0.87
CA ASP A 58 0.56 -2.94 -1.55
C ASP A 58 1.59 -2.05 -0.84
N LYS A 59 1.21 -0.83 -0.41
CA LYS A 59 2.11 0.05 0.36
C LYS A 59 2.53 -0.56 1.70
N PHE A 60 1.63 -1.23 2.42
CA PHE A 60 1.98 -1.96 3.65
C PHE A 60 2.89 -3.16 3.36
N ARG A 61 2.71 -3.84 2.22
CA ARG A 61 3.54 -4.99 1.83
C ARG A 61 4.96 -4.59 1.45
N VAL A 62 5.16 -3.45 0.79
CA VAL A 62 6.49 -2.93 0.44
C VAL A 62 7.38 -2.81 1.68
N ASN A 63 6.79 -2.43 2.82
CA ASN A 63 7.50 -2.25 4.09
C ASN A 63 7.45 -3.47 5.02
N SER A 64 6.87 -4.60 4.58
CA SER A 64 6.84 -5.84 5.36
C SER A 64 8.20 -6.47 5.70
N PRO A 65 9.28 -6.35 4.90
CA PRO A 65 10.56 -6.98 5.24
C PRO A 65 11.37 -6.20 6.29
N VAL A 66 10.89 -5.04 6.75
CA VAL A 66 11.57 -4.24 7.78
C VAL A 66 11.48 -4.95 9.13
N THR A 67 12.63 -5.31 9.69
CA THR A 67 12.74 -6.01 10.98
C THR A 67 13.02 -5.09 12.16
N ASP A 68 13.64 -3.93 11.96
CA ASP A 68 13.92 -2.97 13.04
C ASP A 68 12.65 -2.28 13.52
N SER A 69 12.29 -2.56 14.78
CA SER A 69 11.13 -2.00 15.47
C SER A 69 11.06 -0.46 15.46
N ARG A 70 12.20 0.24 15.53
CA ARG A 70 12.26 1.70 15.53
C ARG A 70 11.87 2.27 14.18
N VAL A 71 12.34 1.62 13.12
CA VAL A 71 11.98 1.98 11.74
C VAL A 71 10.49 1.72 11.52
N THR A 72 9.96 0.61 12.03
CA THR A 72 8.52 0.33 11.94
C THR A 72 7.67 1.37 12.67
N ASP A 73 8.06 1.79 13.88
CA ASP A 73 7.34 2.84 14.61
C ASP A 73 7.37 4.19 13.86
N LEU A 74 8.50 4.55 13.24
CA LEU A 74 8.60 5.73 12.37
C LEU A 74 7.72 5.61 11.11
N LEU A 75 7.65 4.43 10.49
CA LEU A 75 6.79 4.18 9.33
C LEU A 75 5.30 4.28 9.69
N ILE A 76 4.93 3.81 10.89
CA ILE A 76 3.57 3.96 11.41
C ILE A 76 3.26 5.44 11.63
N PHE A 77 4.19 6.21 12.21
CA PHE A 77 4.03 7.65 12.40
C PHE A 77 3.82 8.37 11.07
N LYS A 78 4.70 8.16 10.08
CA LYS A 78 4.57 8.75 8.73
C LYS A 78 3.27 8.32 8.03
N GLY A 79 2.86 7.07 8.20
CA GLY A 79 1.62 6.56 7.62
C GLY A 79 0.37 7.21 8.22
N ARG A 80 0.40 7.58 9.50
CA ARG A 80 -0.69 8.34 10.15
C ARG A 80 -0.73 9.77 9.67
N GLU A 81 0.41 10.45 9.64
CA GLU A 81 0.53 11.81 9.12
C GLU A 81 0.00 11.88 7.68
N GLU A 82 0.42 10.95 6.81
CA GLU A 82 -0.06 10.89 5.44
C GLU A 82 -1.58 10.69 5.37
N LEU A 83 -2.15 9.80 6.18
CA LEU A 83 -3.62 9.60 6.24
C LEU A 83 -4.35 10.88 6.68
N GLU A 84 -3.84 11.57 7.68
CA GLU A 84 -4.39 12.84 8.18
C GLU A 84 -4.33 13.94 7.13
N THR A 85 -3.27 14.04 6.33
CA THR A 85 -3.17 15.05 5.27
C THR A 85 -4.29 14.95 4.24
N TYR A 86 -4.71 13.72 3.89
CA TYR A 86 -5.84 13.50 2.99
C TYR A 86 -7.19 13.67 3.68
N LEU A 87 -7.29 13.34 4.97
CA LEU A 87 -8.50 13.51 5.76
C LEU A 87 -8.87 14.99 5.94
N PHE A 88 -7.85 15.83 6.22
CA PHE A 88 -7.99 17.28 6.42
C PHE A 88 -7.83 18.10 5.13
N MET A 89 -7.71 17.45 3.98
CA MET A 89 -7.58 18.10 2.66
C MET A 89 -6.35 19.01 2.50
N TYR A 90 -5.27 18.77 3.25
CA TYR A 90 -3.98 19.45 3.03
C TYR A 90 -3.37 19.03 1.69
N LYS A 91 -3.53 17.75 1.32
CA LYS A 91 -3.28 17.27 -0.04
C LYS A 91 -4.57 17.32 -0.86
N GLN A 92 -4.46 17.83 -2.08
CA GLN A 92 -5.54 17.90 -3.08
C GLN A 92 -5.66 16.63 -3.91
N ARG A 93 -6.79 16.46 -4.62
CA ARG A 93 -7.09 15.30 -5.49
C ARG A 93 -5.93 14.87 -6.40
N HIS A 94 -5.23 15.81 -7.04
CA HIS A 94 -4.16 15.47 -7.97
C HIS A 94 -2.98 14.77 -7.29
N HIS A 95 -2.69 15.07 -6.02
CA HIS A 95 -1.67 14.34 -5.25
C HIS A 95 -2.06 12.87 -5.08
N ALA A 96 -3.33 12.60 -4.73
CA ALA A 96 -3.81 11.22 -4.61
C ALA A 96 -3.71 10.46 -5.94
N ILE A 97 -3.98 11.15 -7.06
CA ILE A 97 -3.91 10.56 -8.39
C ILE A 97 -2.46 10.20 -8.74
N THR A 98 -1.57 11.20 -8.71
CA THR A 98 -0.18 11.04 -9.15
C THR A 98 0.64 10.13 -8.22
N GLU A 99 0.43 10.20 -6.90
CA GLU A 99 1.24 9.42 -5.94
C GLU A 99 0.80 7.95 -5.82
N TYR A 100 -0.49 7.67 -5.99
CA TYR A 100 -1.09 6.37 -5.64
C TYR A 100 -1.83 5.69 -6.78
N ILE A 101 -2.72 6.41 -7.46
CA ILE A 101 -3.63 5.81 -8.44
C ILE A 101 -2.91 5.53 -9.76
N GLU A 102 -2.22 6.52 -10.31
CA GLU A 102 -1.54 6.41 -11.59
C GLU A 102 -0.48 5.29 -11.59
N PRO A 103 0.42 5.17 -10.59
CA PRO A 103 1.36 4.05 -10.52
C PRO A 103 0.69 2.68 -10.45
N TYR A 104 -0.47 2.59 -9.77
CA TYR A 104 -1.23 1.36 -9.68
C TYR A 104 -1.85 0.97 -11.01
N GLN A 105 -2.45 1.93 -11.74
CA GLN A 105 -3.03 1.68 -13.06
C GLN A 105 -1.94 1.31 -14.07
N ILE A 106 -0.79 1.98 -14.08
CA ILE A 106 0.34 1.64 -14.94
C ILE A 106 0.81 0.20 -14.65
N LYS A 107 0.98 -0.16 -13.37
CA LYS A 107 1.36 -1.53 -12.98
C LYS A 107 0.34 -2.58 -13.45
N LYS A 108 -0.96 -2.28 -13.37
CA LYS A 108 -2.04 -3.15 -13.84
C LYS A 108 -1.98 -3.35 -15.37
N LEU A 109 -1.84 -2.25 -16.13
CA LEU A 109 -1.70 -2.29 -17.59
C LEU A 109 -0.43 -3.03 -18.04
N LEU A 110 0.69 -2.88 -17.33
CA LEU A 110 1.93 -3.61 -17.62
C LEU A 110 1.80 -5.12 -17.41
N ILE A 111 1.01 -5.56 -16.42
CA ILE A 111 0.73 -6.99 -16.20
C ILE A 111 -0.06 -7.55 -17.39
N GLU A 112 -1.03 -6.79 -17.90
CA GLU A 112 -1.87 -7.19 -19.04
C GLU A 112 -1.10 -7.20 -20.37
N ARG A 113 -0.14 -6.28 -20.54
CA ARG A 113 0.69 -6.15 -21.75
C ARG A 113 1.92 -7.05 -21.77
N LYS A 114 2.10 -7.93 -20.78
CA LYS A 114 3.31 -8.74 -20.71
C LYS A 114 3.44 -9.60 -21.97
N SER A 115 4.46 -9.32 -22.77
CA SER A 115 4.76 -10.06 -23.98
C SER A 115 5.08 -11.52 -23.64
N SER A 116 4.96 -12.42 -24.63
CA SER A 116 5.43 -13.80 -24.46
C SER A 116 6.96 -13.90 -24.36
N ASN A 117 7.67 -12.81 -24.60
CA ASN A 117 9.12 -12.80 -24.67
C ASN A 117 9.75 -12.77 -23.28
N SER A 118 11.07 -13.05 -23.23
CA SER A 118 11.83 -12.86 -22.01
C SER A 118 12.03 -11.37 -21.73
N ALA A 119 12.15 -11.01 -20.45
CA ALA A 119 12.44 -9.62 -20.05
C ALA A 119 13.72 -9.08 -20.69
N PHE A 120 14.70 -9.97 -20.93
CA PHE A 120 15.91 -9.64 -21.67
C PHE A 120 15.61 -9.25 -23.12
N LEU A 121 14.81 -10.04 -23.84
CA LEU A 121 14.54 -9.84 -25.26
C LEU A 121 13.69 -8.59 -25.53
N ASP A 122 12.71 -8.30 -24.66
CA ASP A 122 11.98 -7.03 -24.71
C ASP A 122 12.94 -5.84 -24.45
N SER A 123 13.81 -5.95 -23.45
CA SER A 123 14.81 -4.90 -23.17
C SER A 123 15.82 -4.72 -24.31
N PHE A 124 16.15 -5.80 -25.01
CA PHE A 124 17.07 -5.79 -26.16
C PHE A 124 16.48 -5.05 -27.35
N TYR A 125 15.17 -5.18 -27.59
CA TYR A 125 14.51 -4.43 -28.66
C TYR A 125 14.27 -2.96 -28.32
N GLU A 126 14.04 -2.63 -27.04
CA GLU A 126 13.78 -1.25 -26.61
C GLU A 126 15.05 -0.43 -26.37
N LYS A 127 16.15 -1.06 -25.91
CA LYS A 127 17.36 -0.37 -25.45
C LYS A 127 18.61 -0.95 -26.11
N ALA A 128 19.53 -0.09 -26.52
CA ALA A 128 20.77 -0.47 -27.20
C ALA A 128 21.75 -1.32 -26.34
N TYR A 129 21.62 -1.29 -25.00
CA TYR A 129 22.45 -2.09 -24.09
C TYR A 129 21.64 -2.62 -22.90
N PRO A 130 21.82 -3.89 -22.50
CA PRO A 130 21.26 -4.39 -21.26
C PRO A 130 21.94 -3.69 -20.09
N LEU A 131 21.19 -2.92 -19.31
CA LEU A 131 21.68 -2.40 -18.04
C LEU A 131 21.92 -3.61 -17.13
N VAL A 132 23.19 -3.97 -16.93
CA VAL A 132 23.58 -4.89 -15.85
C VAL A 132 23.12 -4.23 -14.57
N HIS A 133 22.02 -4.72 -13.98
CA HIS A 133 21.54 -4.23 -12.70
C HIS A 133 22.62 -4.51 -11.64
N SER A 134 23.49 -3.53 -11.37
CA SER A 134 24.33 -3.53 -10.18
C SER A 134 23.39 -3.53 -8.98
N LYS A 135 23.47 -4.59 -8.17
CA LYS A 135 22.61 -4.77 -6.99
C LYS A 135 22.87 -3.77 -5.86
N TYR A 136 23.69 -2.74 -6.10
CA TYR A 136 24.11 -1.76 -5.11
C TYR A 136 24.19 -0.37 -5.75
N ALA A 137 23.07 0.36 -5.69
CA ALA A 137 23.00 1.81 -5.81
C ALA A 137 21.78 2.28 -5.00
#